data_AF-A0A0A8ED81-F1
#
_entry.id   AF-A0A0A8ED81-F1
#
_cell.length_a   1.000
_cell.length_b   1.000
_cell.length_c   1.000
_cell.angle_alpha   90.00
_cell.angle_beta   90.00
_cell.angle_gamma   90.00
#
_symmetry.space_group_name_H-M   'P 1'
#
loop_
_entity.id
_entity.type
_entity.pdbx_description
1 polymer ?
#
loop_
_entity_poly.entity_id
_entity_poly.type
_entity_poly.pdbx_seq_one_letter_code
_entity_poly.pdbx_strand_id
1 'polypeptide(L)'
;MGFTTLEGDPPQGVLGMMFVDPDAIGKGVGRLLFQHAVATARPLGFTQFTIDADPHAEPFYEAMGAVPVGVVPSGSIPGRTLTQLLRSIPG
;
A
#
# COMPACT_ATOMS: atom_id res chain seq x y z
N MET A 1 -0.04 -11.13 13.98
CA MET A 1 -1.25 -10.32 13.65
C MET A 1 -0.83 -9.16 12.73
N GLY A 2 -1.72 -8.26 12.27
CA GLY A 2 -1.29 -7.12 11.45
C GLY A 2 -2.41 -6.11 11.19
N PHE A 3 -2.06 -4.95 10.65
CA PHE A 3 -3.01 -3.87 10.36
C PHE A 3 -2.60 -3.07 9.12
N THR A 4 -3.55 -2.31 8.59
CA THR A 4 -3.29 -1.37 7.50
C THR A 4 -4.18 -0.13 7.59
N THR A 5 -3.69 1.03 7.13
CA THR A 5 -4.45 2.28 7.02
C THR A 5 -4.68 2.67 5.57
N LEU A 6 -5.90 3.15 5.29
CA LEU A 6 -6.23 3.84 4.05
C LEU A 6 -6.65 5.27 4.42
N GLU A 7 -5.96 6.25 3.86
CA GLU A 7 -6.07 7.66 4.21
C GLU A 7 -6.51 8.48 2.99
N GLY A 8 -7.09 9.66 3.24
CA GLY A 8 -7.61 10.56 2.20
C GLY A 8 -9.10 10.39 1.92
N ASP A 9 -9.56 11.02 0.83
CA ASP A 9 -10.96 11.08 0.44
C ASP A 9 -11.18 10.52 -0.97
N PRO A 10 -12.27 9.77 -1.22
CA PRO A 10 -12.61 9.28 -2.55
C PRO A 10 -12.58 10.38 -3.63
N PRO A 11 -12.11 10.08 -4.86
CA PRO A 11 -11.81 8.74 -5.36
C PRO A 11 -10.35 8.28 -5.16
N GLN A 12 -9.49 9.10 -4.52
CA GLN A 12 -8.05 8.81 -4.40
C GLN A 12 -7.63 8.71 -2.94
N GLY A 13 -6.87 7.67 -2.60
CA GLY A 13 -6.35 7.49 -1.24
C GLY A 13 -4.83 7.29 -1.19
N VAL A 14 -4.34 7.13 0.02
CA VAL A 14 -2.97 6.66 0.30
C VAL A 14 -3.08 5.43 1.19
N LEU A 15 -2.45 4.33 0.79
CA LEU A 15 -2.22 3.22 1.69
C LEU A 15 -1.03 3.59 2.57
N GLY A 16 -1.32 4.00 3.80
CA GLY A 16 -0.32 4.50 4.74
C GLY A 16 0.47 3.35 5.37
N MET A 17 0.16 3.05 6.63
CA MET A 17 0.82 1.95 7.31
C MET A 17 0.29 0.61 6.82
N MET A 18 1.18 -0.35 6.60
CA MET A 18 0.85 -1.78 6.52
C MET A 18 1.90 -2.55 7.30
N PHE A 19 1.49 -3.14 8.41
CA PHE A 19 2.39 -3.88 9.29
C PHE A 19 1.92 -5.32 9.45
N VAL A 20 2.87 -6.24 9.27
CA VAL A 20 2.71 -7.66 9.54
C VAL A 20 3.69 -8.02 10.65
N ASP A 21 3.17 -8.68 11.68
CA ASP A 21 3.98 -9.27 12.74
C ASP A 21 5.11 -10.15 12.15
N PRO A 22 6.38 -9.98 12.58
CA PRO A 22 7.52 -10.72 12.06
C PRO A 22 7.31 -12.24 12.01
N ASP A 23 6.68 -12.82 13.02
CA ASP A 23 6.42 -14.27 13.10
C ASP A 23 5.38 -14.76 12.07
N ALA A 24 4.66 -13.82 11.44
CA ALA A 24 3.65 -14.06 10.41
C ALA A 24 4.13 -13.74 8.99
N ILE A 25 5.36 -13.22 8.82
CA ILE A 25 5.95 -12.96 7.51
C ILE A 25 6.11 -14.28 6.75
N GLY A 26 5.88 -14.24 5.43
CA GLY A 26 5.94 -15.42 4.56
C GLY A 26 4.72 -16.36 4.65
N LYS A 27 3.76 -16.09 5.53
CA LYS A 27 2.55 -16.93 5.71
C LYS A 27 1.30 -16.39 4.98
N GLY A 28 1.48 -15.42 4.09
CA GLY A 28 0.39 -14.83 3.29
C GLY A 28 -0.43 -13.73 4.00
N VAL A 29 -0.09 -13.36 5.24
CA VAL A 29 -0.83 -12.34 6.01
C VAL A 29 -0.81 -10.97 5.33
N GLY A 30 0.33 -10.53 4.79
CA GLY A 30 0.41 -9.26 4.06
C GLY A 30 -0.53 -9.19 2.87
N ARG A 31 -0.64 -10.30 2.11
CA ARG A 31 -1.59 -10.40 0.99
C ARG A 31 -3.04 -10.26 1.47
N LEU A 32 -3.40 -10.93 2.57
CA LEU A 32 -4.75 -10.83 3.13
C LEU A 32 -5.07 -9.41 3.61
N LEU A 33 -4.13 -8.73 4.28
CA LEU A 33 -4.30 -7.34 4.69
C LEU A 33 -4.47 -6.39 3.50
N PHE A 34 -3.66 -6.56 2.45
CA PHE A 34 -3.78 -5.75 1.23
C PHE A 34 -5.11 -5.97 0.52
N GLN A 35 -5.52 -7.23 0.36
CA GLN A 35 -6.82 -7.56 -0.22
C GLN A 35 -7.97 -6.99 0.61
N HIS A 36 -7.86 -7.04 1.94
CA HIS A 36 -8.83 -6.42 2.83
C HIS A 36 -8.88 -4.89 2.64
N ALA A 37 -7.74 -4.20 2.54
CA ALA A 37 -7.69 -2.77 2.27
C ALA A 37 -8.40 -2.41 0.95
N VAL A 38 -8.12 -3.13 -0.14
CA VAL A 38 -8.78 -2.93 -1.44
C VAL A 38 -10.29 -3.18 -1.35
N ALA A 39 -10.69 -4.26 -0.67
CA ALA A 39 -12.10 -4.61 -0.49
C ALA A 39 -12.87 -3.58 0.36
N THR A 40 -12.22 -2.97 1.35
CA THR A 40 -12.77 -1.89 2.17
C THR A 40 -12.82 -0.56 1.41
N ALA A 41 -11.80 -0.27 0.60
CA ALA A 41 -11.70 0.97 -0.19
C ALA A 41 -12.82 1.08 -1.26
N ARG A 42 -13.13 -0.03 -1.93
CA ARG A 42 -14.10 -0.07 -3.03
C ARG A 42 -15.49 0.49 -2.65
N PRO A 43 -16.20 -0.02 -1.62
CA PRO A 43 -17.53 0.48 -1.26
C PRO A 43 -17.51 1.92 -0.71
N LEU A 44 -16.35 2.43 -0.29
CA LEU A 44 -16.16 3.81 0.14
C LEU A 44 -16.00 4.77 -1.05
N GLY A 45 -15.92 4.28 -2.29
CA GLY A 45 -15.84 5.10 -3.50
C GLY A 45 -14.43 5.39 -3.99
N PHE A 46 -13.40 4.81 -3.36
CA PHE A 46 -12.04 4.91 -3.87
C PHE A 46 -11.88 4.11 -5.16
N THR A 47 -11.25 4.73 -6.17
CA THR A 47 -10.91 4.09 -7.44
C THR A 47 -9.42 3.79 -7.55
N GLN A 48 -8.60 4.40 -6.69
CA GLN A 48 -7.17 4.15 -6.61
C GLN A 48 -6.56 4.62 -5.28
N PHE A 49 -5.38 4.11 -4.95
CA PHE A 49 -4.53 4.68 -3.91
C PHE A 49 -3.05 4.60 -4.27
N THR A 50 -2.25 5.51 -3.70
CA THR A 50 -0.79 5.46 -3.79
C THR A 50 -0.17 4.75 -2.59
N ILE A 51 1.07 4.29 -2.76
CA ILE A 51 1.90 3.65 -1.74
C ILE A 51 3.30 4.22 -1.88
N ASP A 52 3.86 4.76 -0.80
CA ASP A 52 5.26 5.16 -0.76
C ASP A 52 6.08 3.97 -0.26
N ALA A 53 6.63 3.20 -1.22
CA ALA A 53 7.12 1.86 -0.95
C ALA A 53 8.55 1.87 -0.39
N ASP A 54 8.76 1.12 0.69
CA ASP A 54 10.11 0.71 1.06
C ASP A 54 10.68 -0.21 -0.04
N PRO A 55 11.95 -0.06 -0.46
CA PRO A 55 12.56 -0.87 -1.51
C PRO A 55 12.49 -2.39 -1.26
N HIS A 56 12.48 -2.82 0.01
CA HIS A 56 12.32 -4.24 0.34
C HIS A 56 10.88 -4.74 0.18
N ALA A 57 9.90 -3.83 0.19
CA ALA A 57 8.48 -4.11 0.03
C ALA A 57 7.94 -3.82 -1.38
N GLU A 58 8.69 -3.11 -2.22
CA GLU A 58 8.32 -2.83 -3.63
C GLU A 58 7.88 -4.09 -4.39
N PRO A 59 8.64 -5.21 -4.41
CA PRO A 59 8.22 -6.42 -5.13
C PRO A 59 6.92 -7.03 -4.61
N PHE A 60 6.62 -6.85 -3.32
CA PHE A 60 5.36 -7.30 -2.74
C PHE A 60 4.18 -6.49 -3.30
N TYR A 61 4.29 -5.17 -3.31
CA TYR A 61 3.22 -4.29 -3.83
C TYR A 61 3.04 -4.43 -5.34
N GLU A 62 4.12 -4.61 -6.10
CA GLU A 62 4.06 -4.95 -7.53
C GLU A 62 3.31 -6.27 -7.76
N ALA A 63 3.61 -7.31 -6.95
CA ALA A 63 2.87 -8.58 -7.01
C ALA A 63 1.38 -8.44 -6.66
N MET A 64 1.00 -7.40 -5.91
CA MET A 64 -0.40 -7.03 -5.64
C MET A 64 -1.04 -6.18 -6.75
N GLY A 65 -0.30 -5.90 -7.83
CA GLY A 65 -0.78 -5.14 -8.98
C GLY A 65 -0.71 -3.63 -8.80
N ALA A 66 0.15 -3.14 -7.90
CA ALA A 66 0.56 -1.75 -7.90
C ALA A 66 1.64 -1.52 -8.97
N VAL A 67 1.71 -0.32 -9.54
CA VAL A 67 2.66 0.04 -10.60
C VAL A 67 3.44 1.29 -10.23
N PRO A 68 4.74 1.39 -10.56
CA PRO A 68 5.53 2.59 -10.27
C PRO A 68 5.03 3.78 -11.09
N VAL A 69 4.85 4.92 -10.42
CA VAL A 69 4.39 6.18 -11.01
C VAL A 69 5.30 7.37 -10.72
N GLY A 70 6.30 7.20 -9.86
CA GLY A 70 7.27 8.25 -9.57
C GLY A 70 8.15 7.93 -8.36
N VAL A 71 8.80 8.96 -7.83
CA VAL A 71 9.56 8.91 -6.58
C VAL A 71 9.15 10.08 -5.70
N VAL A 72 9.13 9.86 -4.39
CA VAL A 72 8.78 10.88 -3.39
C VAL A 72 9.80 10.91 -2.26
N PRO A 73 10.00 12.05 -1.58
CA PRO A 73 10.80 12.09 -0.36
C PRO A 73 10.19 11.19 0.72
N SER A 74 11.03 10.48 1.46
CA SER A 74 10.57 9.70 2.61
C SER A 74 10.05 10.64 3.70
N GLY A 75 8.83 10.41 4.17
CA GLY A 75 8.26 11.14 5.31
C GLY A 75 8.95 10.84 6.65
N SER A 76 9.79 9.80 6.72
CA SER A 76 10.41 9.33 7.98
C SER A 76 11.94 9.42 8.00
N ILE A 77 12.61 9.47 6.83
CA ILE A 77 14.07 9.52 6.74
C ILE A 77 14.49 10.71 5.86
N PRO A 78 15.02 11.80 6.45
CA PRO A 78 15.45 12.97 5.69
C PRO A 78 16.47 12.61 4.60
N GLY A 79 16.28 13.16 3.40
CA GLY A 79 17.18 12.95 2.26
C GLY A 79 17.04 11.59 1.54
N ARG A 80 16.20 10.67 2.04
CA ARG A 80 15.85 9.42 1.36
C ARG A 80 14.67 9.64 0.41
N THR A 81 14.69 9.00 -0.74
CA THR A 81 13.53 8.88 -1.64
C THR A 81 12.98 7.46 -1.63
N LEU A 82 11.69 7.33 -1.89
CA LEU A 82 10.95 6.08 -2.02
C LEU A 82 10.28 6.03 -3.39
N THR A 83 10.13 4.84 -3.95
CA THR A 83 9.31 4.65 -5.14
C THR A 83 7.85 4.83 -4.76
N GLN A 84 7.14 5.71 -5.48
CA GLN A 84 5.71 5.82 -5.33
C GLN A 84 5.03 4.87 -6.31
N LEU A 85 4.22 3.96 -5.77
CA LEU A 85 3.41 3.01 -6.52
C LEU A 85 1.95 3.46 -6.53
N LEU A 86 1.22 3.15 -7.60
CA LEU A 86 -0.21 3.37 -7.74
C LEU A 86 -0.93 2.03 -7.85
N ARG A 87 -1.99 1.85 -7.06
CA ARG A 87 -2.91 0.72 -7.18
C ARG A 87 -4.29 1.22 -7.59
N SER A 88 -4.75 0.79 -8.77
CA SER A 88 -6.16 0.95 -9.15
C SER A 88 -7.04 -0.07 -8.44
N ILE A 89 -8.18 0.39 -7.92
CA ILE A 89 -9.22 -0.45 -7.35
C ILE A 89 -10.20 -0.75 -8.48
N PRO A 90 -10.35 -2.01 -8.91
CA PRO A 90 -11.32 -2.34 -9.95
C PRO A 90 -12.74 -2.02 -9.44
N GLY A 91 -13.67 -1.74 -10.37
CA GLY A 91 -15.11 -1.64 -10.09
C GLY A 91 -15.71 -2.96 -9.62
#